data_AF-A0A511VA97-F1
#
_entry.id   AF-A0A511VA97-F1
#
_cell.length_a   1.000
_cell.length_b   1.000
_cell.length_c   1.000
_cell.angle_alpha   90.00
_cell.angle_beta   90.00
_cell.angle_gamma   90.00
#
_symmetry.space_group_name_H-M   'P 1'
#
loop_
_entity.id
_entity.type
_entity.pdbx_description
1 polymer ?
#
loop_
_entity_poly.entity_id
_entity_poly.type
_entity_poly.pdbx_seq_one_letter_code
_entity_poly.pdbx_strand_id
1 'polypeptide(L)'
;MEMVHYSGFIALGRLIRYLEEQISEATLNILTHEHREEIARKLIEGLLGPSPDRTVKIETSSGEYTNEIAILQIGKNKYRFEKDHHEVFISRMNDYSCRITPDAHGLLVYHTDYPGVIRDVSRILAENQINISSMQVSREQKGKNALLVSLTDEAIPESVTAKIEHIPQITKVLSLYPHNPQEETA
;
A
#
# COMPACT_ATOMS: atom_id res chain seq x y z
N MET A 1 25.02 11.41 -9.62
CA MET A 1 24.34 10.31 -10.30
C MET A 1 23.43 9.68 -9.26
N GLU A 2 22.19 10.16 -9.18
CA GLU A 2 21.22 9.76 -8.15
C GLU A 2 20.97 8.27 -8.27
N MET A 3 21.49 7.49 -7.33
CA MET A 3 21.02 6.13 -7.12
C MET A 3 19.55 6.24 -6.71
N VAL A 4 18.65 5.98 -7.66
CA VAL A 4 17.27 5.61 -7.30
C VAL A 4 17.40 4.43 -6.35
N HIS A 5 17.07 4.64 -5.08
CA HIS A 5 17.06 3.57 -4.10
C HIS A 5 15.89 2.64 -4.44
N TYR A 6 16.16 1.61 -5.26
CA TYR A 6 15.17 0.59 -5.64
C TYR A 6 14.66 -0.25 -4.46
N SER A 7 15.20 -0.03 -3.26
CA SER A 7 14.66 -0.57 -2.00
C SER A 7 13.19 -0.23 -1.80
N GLY A 8 12.72 0.93 -2.28
CA GLY A 8 11.32 1.30 -2.20
C GLY A 8 10.38 0.31 -2.90
N PHE A 9 10.78 -0.21 -4.07
CA PHE A 9 9.98 -1.23 -4.77
C PHE A 9 9.92 -2.55 -3.99
N ILE A 10 11.00 -2.95 -3.33
CA ILE A 10 11.01 -4.15 -2.49
C ILE A 10 10.03 -3.96 -1.32
N ALA A 11 10.10 -2.84 -0.62
CA ALA A 11 9.23 -2.55 0.52
C ALA A 11 7.76 -2.54 0.12
N LEU A 12 7.40 -1.90 -1.00
CA LEU A 12 6.03 -1.91 -1.51
C LEU A 12 5.58 -3.31 -1.95
N GLY A 13 6.46 -4.11 -2.56
CA GLY A 13 6.19 -5.51 -2.87
C GLY A 13 5.88 -6.34 -1.61
N ARG A 14 6.67 -6.16 -0.54
CA ARG A 14 6.46 -6.82 0.76
C ARG A 14 5.14 -6.40 1.40
N LEU A 15 4.80 -5.13 1.32
CA LEU A 15 3.52 -4.63 1.80
C LEU A 15 2.37 -5.30 1.05
N ILE A 16 2.42 -5.39 -0.27
CA ILE A 16 1.37 -6.05 -1.06
C ILE A 16 1.28 -7.55 -0.71
N ARG A 17 2.41 -8.23 -0.53
CA ARG A 17 2.44 -9.61 -0.04
C ARG A 17 1.74 -9.78 1.30
N TYR A 18 1.87 -8.80 2.19
CA TYR A 18 1.18 -8.79 3.48
C TYR A 18 -0.33 -8.52 3.35
N LEU A 19 -0.74 -7.66 2.41
CA LEU A 19 -2.15 -7.30 2.19
C LEU A 19 -2.95 -8.37 1.45
N GLU A 20 -2.29 -9.19 0.63
CA GLU A 20 -2.93 -10.27 -0.15
C GLU A 20 -2.94 -11.59 0.63
N GLU A 21 -4.12 -12.19 0.83
CA GLU A 21 -4.28 -13.49 1.48
C GLU A 21 -3.59 -14.63 0.69
N GLN A 22 -3.62 -14.53 -0.64
CA GLN A 22 -2.94 -15.47 -1.54
C GLN A 22 -2.52 -14.76 -2.83
N ILE A 23 -1.27 -14.95 -3.23
CA ILE A 23 -0.77 -14.48 -4.53
C ILE A 23 -1.00 -15.58 -5.57
N SER A 24 -2.04 -15.42 -6.39
CA SER A 24 -2.33 -16.23 -7.58
C SER A 24 -2.60 -15.32 -8.78
N GLU A 25 -2.18 -15.75 -9.97
CA GLU A 25 -2.44 -15.02 -11.23
C GLU A 25 -1.87 -13.59 -11.25
N ALA A 26 -0.68 -13.40 -10.69
CA ALA A 26 -0.03 -12.09 -10.65
C ALA A 26 0.48 -11.67 -12.04
N THR A 27 0.06 -10.48 -12.49
CA THR A 27 0.58 -9.83 -13.70
C THR A 27 1.15 -8.47 -13.34
N LEU A 28 2.39 -8.22 -13.74
CA LEU A 28 3.09 -6.94 -13.55
C LEU A 28 3.30 -6.28 -14.91
N ASN A 29 2.61 -5.17 -15.15
CA ASN A 29 2.81 -4.34 -16.32
C ASN A 29 3.75 -3.17 -16.00
N ILE A 30 4.91 -3.13 -16.63
CA ILE A 30 5.85 -2.00 -16.52
C ILE A 30 5.55 -0.96 -17.60
N LEU A 31 5.29 0.27 -17.16
CA LEU A 31 4.89 1.37 -18.02
C LEU A 31 6.05 2.30 -18.41
N THR A 32 6.97 2.53 -17.47
CA THR A 32 8.16 3.35 -17.73
C THR A 32 9.08 2.72 -18.76
N HIS A 33 9.85 3.54 -19.49
CA HIS A 33 10.91 3.08 -20.40
C HIS A 33 12.25 2.85 -19.68
N GLU A 34 12.45 3.48 -18.53
CA GLU A 34 13.72 3.46 -17.82
C GLU A 34 13.72 2.34 -16.77
N HIS A 35 14.84 1.63 -16.68
CA HIS A 35 15.11 0.64 -15.62
C HIS A 35 14.03 -0.45 -15.44
N ARG A 36 13.33 -0.81 -16.52
CA ARG A 36 12.21 -1.77 -16.51
C ARG A 36 12.53 -3.08 -15.79
N GLU A 37 13.66 -3.69 -16.15
CA GLU A 37 14.09 -4.97 -15.61
C GLU A 37 14.37 -4.87 -14.11
N GLU A 38 15.04 -3.81 -13.67
CA GLU A 38 15.38 -3.62 -12.25
C GLU A 38 14.13 -3.35 -11.41
N ILE A 39 13.20 -2.53 -11.92
CA ILE A 39 11.91 -2.26 -11.27
C ILE A 39 11.10 -3.56 -11.12
N ALA A 40 10.98 -4.34 -12.21
CA ALA A 40 10.27 -5.61 -12.18
C ALA A 40 10.90 -6.58 -11.20
N ARG A 41 12.23 -6.74 -11.26
CA ARG A 41 12.99 -7.61 -10.37
C ARG A 41 12.77 -7.25 -8.91
N LYS A 42 12.81 -5.96 -8.56
CA LYS A 42 12.70 -5.47 -7.19
C LYS A 42 11.29 -5.58 -6.61
N LEU A 43 10.27 -5.28 -7.41
CA LEU A 43 8.87 -5.53 -7.03
C LEU A 43 8.62 -7.02 -6.79
N ILE A 44 9.11 -7.89 -7.68
CA ILE A 44 8.94 -9.35 -7.55
C ILE A 44 9.70 -9.88 -6.33
N GLU A 45 10.92 -9.41 -6.08
CA GLU A 45 11.72 -9.74 -4.89
C GLU A 45 10.96 -9.42 -3.61
N GLY A 46 10.31 -8.25 -3.54
CA GLY A 46 9.47 -7.89 -2.40
C GLY A 46 8.19 -8.74 -2.30
N LEU A 47 7.54 -8.98 -3.43
CA LEU A 47 6.25 -9.67 -3.50
C LEU A 47 6.34 -11.18 -3.22
N LEU A 48 7.40 -11.85 -3.69
CA LEU A 48 7.54 -13.30 -3.59
C LEU A 48 8.75 -13.75 -2.76
N GLY A 49 9.61 -12.83 -2.32
CA GLY A 49 10.86 -13.15 -1.61
C GLY A 49 12.05 -13.39 -2.55
N PRO A 50 13.24 -13.68 -1.98
CA PRO A 50 14.51 -13.74 -2.73
C PRO A 50 14.66 -14.99 -3.62
N SER A 51 13.87 -16.03 -3.41
CA SER A 51 13.90 -17.27 -4.19
C SER A 51 12.48 -17.79 -4.40
N PRO A 52 11.74 -17.20 -5.35
CA PRO A 52 10.33 -17.48 -5.51
C PRO A 52 10.10 -18.87 -6.11
N ASP A 53 9.13 -19.61 -5.57
CA ASP A 53 8.60 -20.88 -6.10
C ASP A 53 7.55 -20.64 -7.20
N ARG A 54 7.17 -19.38 -7.45
CA ARG A 54 6.13 -18.95 -8.37
C ARG A 54 6.65 -17.89 -9.33
N THR A 55 5.96 -17.76 -10.47
CA THR A 55 6.29 -16.75 -11.48
C THR A 55 5.22 -15.67 -11.52
N VAL A 56 5.65 -14.43 -11.81
CA VAL A 56 4.77 -13.30 -12.13
C VAL A 56 4.84 -13.07 -13.63
N LYS A 57 3.70 -12.94 -14.30
CA LYS A 57 3.67 -12.59 -15.72
C LYS A 57 4.10 -11.14 -15.88
N ILE A 58 5.20 -10.89 -16.57
CA ILE A 58 5.69 -9.53 -16.83
C ILE A 58 5.22 -9.09 -18.21
N GLU A 59 4.57 -7.94 -18.27
CA GLU A 59 4.17 -7.27 -19.50
C GLU A 59 4.81 -5.88 -19.54
N THR A 60 5.01 -5.34 -20.73
CA THR A 60 5.51 -3.96 -20.90
C THR A 60 4.62 -3.23 -21.87
N SER A 61 4.13 -2.06 -21.49
CA SER A 61 3.42 -1.16 -22.38
C SER A 61 3.98 0.24 -22.26
N SER A 62 4.37 0.84 -23.38
CA SER A 62 4.82 2.24 -23.41
C SER A 62 3.62 3.18 -23.29
N GLY A 63 3.51 3.88 -22.16
CA GLY A 63 2.59 5.01 -22.01
C GLY A 63 3.23 6.29 -22.57
N GLU A 64 2.43 7.21 -23.11
CA GLU A 64 2.99 8.36 -23.80
C GLU A 64 3.67 9.35 -22.85
N TYR A 65 3.10 9.72 -21.69
CA TYR A 65 3.77 10.53 -20.66
C TYR A 65 3.00 10.45 -19.33
N THR A 66 3.37 9.53 -18.41
CA THR A 66 2.74 9.44 -17.07
C THR A 66 3.80 9.25 -15.99
N ASN A 67 3.53 9.77 -14.78
CA ASN A 67 4.32 9.43 -13.57
C ASN A 67 4.09 7.97 -13.12
N GLU A 68 3.20 7.24 -13.81
CA GLU A 68 2.83 5.86 -13.53
C GLU A 68 3.95 4.93 -14.01
N ILE A 69 4.55 4.21 -13.06
CA ILE A 69 5.74 3.38 -13.29
C ILE A 69 5.33 1.95 -13.64
N ALA A 70 4.36 1.40 -12.89
CA ALA A 70 3.93 0.03 -13.04
C ALA A 70 2.50 -0.17 -12.55
N ILE A 71 1.88 -1.25 -13.03
CA ILE A 71 0.61 -1.77 -12.53
C ILE A 71 0.82 -3.22 -12.15
N LEU A 72 0.55 -3.58 -10.90
CA LEU A 72 0.51 -4.96 -10.44
C LEU A 72 -0.95 -5.38 -10.27
N GLN A 73 -1.35 -6.47 -10.91
CA GLN A 73 -2.64 -7.09 -10.75
C GLN A 73 -2.48 -8.47 -10.12
N ILE A 74 -3.23 -8.76 -9.06
CA ILE A 74 -3.27 -10.04 -8.37
C ILE A 74 -4.74 -10.45 -8.23
N GLY A 75 -5.17 -11.45 -9.00
CA GLY A 75 -6.59 -11.78 -9.13
C GLY A 75 -7.43 -10.55 -9.52
N LYS A 76 -8.34 -10.13 -8.63
CA LYS A 76 -9.19 -8.93 -8.80
C LYS A 76 -8.54 -7.63 -8.29
N ASN A 77 -7.48 -7.73 -7.49
CA ASN A 77 -6.85 -6.58 -6.86
C ASN A 77 -5.83 -5.96 -7.81
N LYS A 78 -5.76 -4.63 -7.81
CA LYS A 78 -4.87 -3.86 -8.68
C LYS A 78 -4.17 -2.76 -7.90
N TYR A 79 -2.86 -2.67 -8.07
CA TYR A 79 -1.98 -1.69 -7.44
C TYR A 79 -1.30 -0.88 -8.53
N ARG A 80 -1.37 0.45 -8.45
CA ARG A 80 -0.62 1.35 -9.33
C ARG A 80 0.52 1.97 -8.56
N PHE A 81 1.68 1.99 -9.18
CA PHE A 81 2.88 2.59 -8.63
C PHE A 81 3.19 3.87 -9.40
N GLU A 82 3.42 4.95 -8.68
CA GLU A 82 3.93 6.19 -9.24
C GLU A 82 5.24 6.55 -8.56
N LYS A 83 5.99 7.41 -9.22
CA LYS A 83 7.21 8.00 -8.68
C LYS A 83 7.14 9.51 -8.85
N ASP A 84 7.50 10.22 -7.80
CA ASP A 84 7.81 11.65 -7.89
C ASP A 84 9.31 11.88 -7.62
N HIS A 85 9.70 13.14 -7.45
CA HIS A 85 11.09 13.52 -7.17
C HIS A 85 11.68 12.96 -5.86
N HIS A 86 10.86 12.51 -4.91
CA HIS A 86 11.30 11.96 -3.63
C HIS A 86 11.40 10.44 -3.67
N GLU A 87 10.30 9.76 -4.00
CA GLU A 87 10.22 8.31 -3.86
C GLU A 87 9.14 7.69 -4.75
N VAL A 88 9.19 6.35 -4.83
CA VAL A 88 8.09 5.53 -5.38
C VAL A 88 7.02 5.35 -4.31
N PHE A 89 5.75 5.27 -4.70
CA PHE A 89 4.64 4.99 -3.80
C PHE A 89 3.51 4.27 -4.53
N ILE A 90 2.63 3.60 -3.78
CA ILE A 90 1.37 3.11 -4.33
C ILE A 90 0.42 4.31 -4.43
N SER A 91 0.06 4.69 -5.66
CA SER A 91 -0.83 5.82 -5.95
C SER A 91 -2.30 5.42 -5.99
N ARG A 92 -2.57 4.12 -6.21
CA ARG A 92 -3.92 3.58 -6.28
C ARG A 92 -3.97 2.13 -5.86
N MET A 93 -4.97 1.80 -5.06
CA MET A 93 -5.40 0.43 -4.76
C MET A 93 -6.83 0.25 -5.24
N ASN A 94 -7.02 -0.63 -6.22
CA ASN A 94 -8.29 -0.84 -6.91
C ASN A 94 -8.85 0.49 -7.47
N ASP A 95 -9.97 0.95 -6.93
CA ASP A 95 -10.63 2.19 -7.30
C ASP A 95 -10.34 3.36 -6.36
N TYR A 96 -9.53 3.13 -5.33
CA TYR A 96 -9.18 4.13 -4.33
C TYR A 96 -7.82 4.77 -4.65
N SER A 97 -7.84 6.08 -4.86
CA SER A 97 -6.62 6.89 -4.87
C SER A 97 -6.00 6.88 -3.47
N CYS A 98 -4.68 6.70 -3.39
CA CYS A 98 -3.97 6.71 -2.14
C CYS A 98 -2.52 7.18 -2.36
N ARG A 99 -1.79 7.40 -1.27
CA ARG A 99 -0.35 7.55 -1.33
C ARG A 99 0.25 6.74 -0.19
N ILE A 100 0.74 5.55 -0.51
CA ILE A 100 1.40 4.69 0.46
C ILE A 100 2.86 4.58 0.06
N THR A 101 3.72 5.17 0.87
CA THR A 101 5.16 5.17 0.65
C THR A 101 5.78 3.89 1.22
N PRO A 102 6.96 3.48 0.71
CA PRO A 102 7.79 2.44 1.29
C PRO A 102 7.93 2.59 2.81
N ASP A 103 7.87 1.46 3.51
CA ASP A 103 8.15 1.36 4.95
C ASP A 103 7.29 2.29 5.85
N ALA A 104 6.15 2.78 5.35
CA ALA A 104 5.27 3.63 6.13
C ALA A 104 4.53 2.85 7.22
N HIS A 105 4.42 3.46 8.40
CA HIS A 105 3.42 3.08 9.39
C HIS A 105 2.07 3.70 9.04
N GLY A 106 0.98 3.05 9.43
CA GLY A 106 -0.35 3.60 9.24
C GLY A 106 -1.47 2.58 9.25
N LEU A 107 -2.64 3.01 8.78
CA LEU A 107 -3.84 2.17 8.61
C LEU A 107 -4.45 2.36 7.23
N LEU A 108 -4.99 1.26 6.72
CA LEU A 108 -6.01 1.23 5.68
C LEU A 108 -7.35 0.92 6.37
N VAL A 109 -8.28 1.87 6.30
CA VAL A 109 -9.59 1.79 6.95
C VAL A 109 -10.68 1.80 5.88
N TYR A 110 -11.22 0.63 5.58
CA TYR A 110 -12.39 0.48 4.72
C TYR A 110 -13.64 0.81 5.54
N HIS A 111 -14.48 1.70 5.00
CA HIS A 111 -15.66 2.18 5.71
C HIS A 111 -16.77 2.62 4.75
N THR A 112 -17.96 2.79 5.29
CA THR A 112 -19.05 3.50 4.62
C THR A 112 -18.84 5.01 4.78
N ASP A 113 -18.88 5.76 3.68
CA ASP A 113 -18.75 7.22 3.62
C ASP A 113 -19.88 7.88 4.43
N TYR A 114 -19.60 8.12 5.70
CA TYR A 114 -20.56 8.59 6.69
C TYR A 114 -19.95 9.71 7.54
N PRO A 115 -20.74 10.74 7.91
CA PRO A 115 -20.26 11.81 8.77
C PRO A 115 -19.70 11.29 10.10
N GLY A 116 -18.45 11.65 10.40
CA GLY A 116 -17.82 11.35 11.69
C GLY A 116 -16.79 10.23 11.67
N VAL A 117 -16.71 9.40 10.62
CA VAL A 117 -15.74 8.28 10.58
C VAL A 117 -14.30 8.77 10.74
N ILE A 118 -13.91 9.80 9.97
CA ILE A 118 -12.56 10.38 10.05
C ILE A 118 -12.29 10.92 11.47
N ARG A 119 -13.25 11.65 12.05
CA ARG A 119 -13.15 12.17 13.43
C ARG A 119 -12.92 11.04 14.43
N ASP A 120 -13.68 9.96 14.31
CA ASP A 120 -13.63 8.86 15.28
C ASP A 120 -12.30 8.10 15.19
N VAL A 121 -11.78 7.88 13.98
CA VAL A 121 -10.44 7.33 13.76
C VAL A 121 -9.37 8.27 14.34
N SER A 122 -9.38 9.56 13.95
CA SER A 122 -8.40 10.54 14.45
C SER A 122 -8.44 10.67 15.97
N ARG A 123 -9.64 10.61 16.59
CA ARG A 123 -9.78 10.65 18.04
C ARG A 123 -9.12 9.45 18.70
N ILE A 124 -9.37 8.23 18.21
CA ILE A 124 -8.76 7.02 18.79
C ILE A 124 -7.24 7.09 18.66
N LEU A 125 -6.69 7.51 17.52
CA LEU A 125 -5.25 7.69 17.35
C LEU A 125 -4.70 8.71 18.36
N ALA A 126 -5.35 9.87 18.51
CA ALA A 126 -4.95 10.92 19.44
C ALA A 126 -5.04 10.48 20.92
N GLU A 127 -6.08 9.74 21.32
CA GLU A 127 -6.23 9.19 22.68
C GLU A 127 -5.11 8.21 23.04
N ASN A 128 -4.50 7.56 22.03
CA ASN A 128 -3.34 6.69 22.21
C ASN A 128 -2.02 7.39 21.87
N GLN A 129 -2.02 8.72 21.74
CA GLN A 129 -0.84 9.57 21.48
C GLN A 129 -0.09 9.22 20.18
N ILE A 130 -0.81 8.77 19.15
CA ILE A 130 -0.22 8.43 17.85
C ILE A 130 -0.33 9.62 16.91
N ASN A 131 0.80 10.09 16.39
CA ASN A 131 0.83 11.19 15.42
C ASN A 131 0.45 10.73 14.00
N ILE A 132 -0.34 11.56 13.32
CA ILE A 132 -0.74 11.35 11.92
C ILE A 132 0.17 12.18 11.02
N SER A 133 0.99 11.52 10.20
CA SER A 133 1.88 12.16 9.25
C SER A 133 1.17 12.55 7.95
N SER A 134 0.19 11.74 7.53
CA SER A 134 -0.62 12.00 6.34
C SER A 134 -1.97 11.31 6.46
N MET A 135 -3.02 11.95 5.94
CA MET A 135 -4.36 11.38 5.92
C MET A 135 -5.03 11.66 4.58
N GLN A 136 -5.49 10.60 3.92
CA GLN A 136 -6.18 10.67 2.64
C GLN A 136 -7.44 9.82 2.67
N VAL A 137 -8.52 10.36 2.10
CA VAL A 137 -9.78 9.63 1.95
C VAL A 137 -10.15 9.58 0.49
N SER A 138 -10.36 8.37 -0.02
CA SER A 138 -10.89 8.13 -1.35
C SER A 138 -12.24 7.46 -1.23
N ARG A 139 -13.26 8.07 -1.83
CA ARG A 139 -14.64 7.56 -1.83
C ARG A 139 -15.01 7.12 -3.23
N GLU A 140 -15.68 5.98 -3.36
CA GLU A 140 -16.23 5.55 -4.65
C GLU A 140 -17.33 6.50 -5.10
N GLN A 141 -18.34 6.67 -4.23
CA GLN A 141 -19.47 7.58 -4.39
C GLN A 141 -19.93 8.05 -3.02
N LYS A 142 -20.60 9.20 -2.98
CA LYS A 142 -21.15 9.74 -1.73
C LYS A 142 -22.07 8.71 -1.06
N GLY A 143 -21.78 8.39 0.21
CA GLY A 143 -22.59 7.46 1.01
C GLY A 143 -22.37 5.97 0.72
N LYS A 144 -21.36 5.60 -0.08
CA LYS A 144 -20.99 4.20 -0.37
C LYS A 144 -19.65 3.85 0.28
N ASN A 145 -18.87 2.97 -0.33
CA ASN A 145 -17.58 2.56 0.20
C ASN A 145 -16.54 3.68 0.05
N ALA A 146 -15.68 3.76 1.04
CA ALA A 146 -14.52 4.63 1.07
C ALA A 146 -13.33 3.92 1.71
N LEU A 147 -12.15 4.35 1.32
CA LEU A 147 -10.87 3.97 1.93
C LEU A 147 -10.26 5.22 2.56
N LEU A 148 -10.01 5.14 3.87
CA LEU A 148 -9.16 6.08 4.58
C LEU A 148 -7.76 5.46 4.69
N VAL A 149 -6.76 6.16 4.18
CA VAL A 149 -5.34 5.86 4.39
C VAL A 149 -4.79 6.88 5.37
N SER A 150 -4.39 6.42 6.55
CA SER A 150 -3.81 7.27 7.60
C SER A 150 -2.40 6.80 7.88
N LEU A 151 -1.40 7.51 7.38
CA LEU A 151 0.00 7.26 7.70
C LEU A 151 0.34 7.89 9.04
N THR A 152 1.21 7.24 9.79
CA THR A 152 1.64 7.63 11.13
C THR A 152 3.15 7.65 11.22
N ASP A 153 3.67 8.37 12.23
CA ASP A 153 5.12 8.42 12.47
C ASP A 153 5.63 7.12 13.12
N GLU A 154 4.75 6.40 13.80
CA GLU A 154 5.06 5.22 14.60
C GLU A 154 4.10 4.06 14.33
N ALA A 155 4.51 2.85 14.71
CA ALA A 155 3.70 1.65 14.62
C ALA A 155 2.43 1.77 15.48
N ILE A 156 1.32 1.27 14.95
CA ILE A 156 0.02 1.34 15.62
C ILE A 156 -0.23 0.02 16.35
N PRO A 157 -0.40 0.04 17.68
CA PRO A 157 -0.65 -1.19 18.44
C PRO A 157 -1.92 -1.89 17.97
N GLU A 158 -1.91 -3.22 17.98
CA GLU A 158 -3.08 -4.03 17.59
C GLU A 158 -4.33 -3.68 18.39
N SER A 159 -4.18 -3.34 19.67
CA SER A 159 -5.30 -2.88 20.51
C SER A 159 -5.96 -1.59 20.00
N VAL A 160 -5.21 -0.72 19.32
CA VAL A 160 -5.73 0.53 18.73
C VAL A 160 -6.45 0.20 17.42
N THR A 161 -5.85 -0.63 16.57
CA THR A 161 -6.48 -1.14 15.34
C THR A 161 -7.82 -1.82 15.65
N ALA A 162 -7.85 -2.69 16.68
CA ALA A 162 -9.07 -3.35 17.13
C ALA A 162 -10.13 -2.34 17.60
N LYS A 163 -9.77 -1.31 18.38
CA LYS A 163 -10.72 -0.25 18.79
C LYS A 163 -11.34 0.46 17.58
N ILE A 164 -10.53 0.75 16.56
CA ILE A 164 -10.99 1.40 15.33
C ILE A 164 -11.96 0.49 14.58
N GLU A 165 -11.65 -0.80 14.45
CA GLU A 165 -12.51 -1.78 13.75
C GLU A 165 -13.91 -1.94 14.38
N HIS A 166 -14.07 -1.58 15.66
CA HIS A 166 -15.39 -1.57 16.33
C HIS A 166 -16.25 -0.33 16.02
N ILE A 167 -15.77 0.66 15.27
CA ILE A 167 -16.60 1.79 14.84
C ILE A 167 -17.67 1.27 13.88
N PRO A 168 -18.98 1.57 14.08
CA PRO A 168 -20.06 0.93 13.32
C PRO A 168 -20.00 1.04 11.79
N GLN A 169 -19.38 2.10 11.27
CA GLN A 169 -19.28 2.34 9.83
C GLN A 169 -18.01 1.75 9.20
N ILE A 170 -17.10 1.18 10.00
CA ILE A 170 -15.87 0.56 9.54
C ILE A 170 -16.13 -0.91 9.22
N THR A 171 -15.64 -1.37 8.07
CA THR A 171 -15.85 -2.73 7.57
C THR A 171 -14.59 -3.58 7.65
N LYS A 172 -13.40 -2.96 7.59
CA LYS A 172 -12.11 -3.64 7.71
C LYS A 172 -11.03 -2.64 8.06
N VAL A 173 -10.13 -3.01 8.98
CA VAL A 173 -8.91 -2.25 9.24
C VAL A 173 -7.68 -3.12 8.96
N LEU A 174 -6.71 -2.57 8.24
CA LEU A 174 -5.40 -3.20 8.03
C LEU A 174 -4.32 -2.23 8.48
N SER A 175 -3.41 -2.69 9.32
CA SER A 175 -2.23 -1.92 9.68
C SER A 175 -1.18 -1.98 8.58
N LEU A 176 -0.58 -0.84 8.26
CA LEU A 176 0.64 -0.76 7.48
C LEU A 176 1.80 -0.95 8.48
N TYR A 177 2.52 -2.05 8.34
CA TYR A 177 3.69 -2.35 9.16
C TYR A 177 4.93 -2.42 8.27
N PRO A 178 5.96 -1.59 8.50
CA PRO A 178 7.30 -1.89 8.05
C PRO A 178 7.84 -3.04 8.91
N HIS A 179 7.59 -4.27 8.47
CA HIS A 179 8.29 -5.48 8.93
C HIS A 179 8.01 -5.92 10.39
N ASN A 180 7.87 -7.25 10.61
CA ASN A 180 7.62 -7.87 11.93
C ASN A 180 8.93 -8.49 12.46
N PRO A 181 9.37 -8.24 13.71
CA PRO A 181 10.64 -8.71 14.32
C PRO A 181 10.85 -10.24 14.43
N GLN A 182 10.00 -11.08 13.85
CA GLN A 182 10.19 -12.54 13.82
C GLN A 182 11.05 -13.05 12.65
N GLU A 183 11.51 -12.17 11.75
CA GLU A 183 12.39 -12.55 10.63
C GLU A 183 13.92 -12.51 10.98
N GLU A 184 14.33 -12.30 12.24
CA GLU A 184 15.77 -12.29 12.66
C GLU A 184 16.23 -13.50 13.51
N THR A 185 15.38 -14.51 13.76
CA THR A 185 15.77 -15.71 14.56
C THR A 185 15.57 -17.05 13.85
N ALA A 186 15.75 -17.08 12.53
CA ALA A 186 15.88 -18.32 11.76
C ALA A 186 17.24 -18.39 11.05
#